data_AF-A0A852V0A5-F1
#
_entry.id   AF-A0A852V0A5-F1
#
_cell.length_a   1.000
_cell.length_b   1.000
_cell.length_c   1.000
_cell.angle_alpha   90.00
_cell.angle_beta   90.00
_cell.angle_gamma   90.00
#
_symmetry.space_group_name_H-M   'P 1'
#
loop_
_entity.id
_entity.type
_entity.pdbx_description
1 polymer ?
#
loop_
_entity_poly.entity_id
_entity_poly.type
_entity_poly.pdbx_seq_one_letter_code
_entity_poly.pdbx_strand_id
1 'polypeptide(L)'
;MTFKCPDIPSHEGFAAPVLPNGDPASSGGAFTKTFVGYQAGCSCGWTDQRRFPPTAEGAKETEYRWWSRHAAPLIAAAPPGELVTKSNLLCERIVKLAAERPLAALTLLSQMESWQRTLLDQVVAGAREAGASWTQVGEAMGISKQSAHERFRGHVST
;
A
#
# COMPACT_ATOMS: atom_id res chain seq x y z
N MET A 1 -5.34 7.34 -19.98
CA MET A 1 -5.21 8.13 -18.73
C MET A 1 -4.75 7.19 -17.63
N THR A 2 -3.83 7.64 -16.78
CA THR A 2 -3.21 6.84 -15.72
C THR A 2 -3.38 7.55 -14.37
N PHE A 3 -3.57 6.78 -13.30
CA PHE A 3 -3.90 7.24 -11.96
C PHE A 3 -2.83 6.76 -10.97
N LYS A 4 -2.33 7.63 -10.08
CA LYS A 4 -1.27 7.30 -9.12
C LYS A 4 -1.62 7.83 -7.73
N CYS A 5 -1.16 7.12 -6.72
CA CYS A 5 -1.26 7.54 -5.32
C CYS A 5 0.12 7.34 -4.64
N PRO A 6 0.65 8.35 -3.92
CA PRO A 6 1.93 8.24 -3.23
C PRO A 6 1.99 7.13 -2.17
N ASP A 7 0.85 6.77 -1.57
CA ASP A 7 0.77 5.77 -0.51
C ASP A 7 0.84 4.34 -1.06
N ILE A 8 0.57 4.15 -2.35
CA ILE A 8 0.61 2.85 -3.04
C ILE A 8 1.43 2.96 -4.35
N PRO A 9 2.73 3.27 -4.28
CA PRO A 9 3.54 3.67 -5.45
C PRO A 9 3.74 2.55 -6.48
N SER A 10 3.54 1.27 -6.10
CA SER A 10 3.55 0.12 -7.00
C SER A 10 2.27 -0.04 -7.83
N HIS A 11 1.24 0.75 -7.54
CA HIS A 11 -0.07 0.68 -8.18
C HIS A 11 -0.32 1.90 -9.06
N GLU A 12 -0.38 1.65 -10.37
CA GLU A 12 -0.79 2.63 -11.36
C GLU A 12 -2.11 2.18 -11.97
N GLY A 13 -3.18 2.94 -11.72
CA GLY A 13 -4.48 2.70 -12.33
C GLY A 13 -4.54 3.21 -13.76
N PHE A 14 -5.41 2.64 -14.58
CA PHE A 14 -5.62 3.13 -15.94
C PHE A 14 -6.99 2.75 -16.50
N ALA A 15 -7.45 3.54 -17.48
CA ALA A 15 -8.59 3.22 -18.32
C ALA A 15 -8.13 2.27 -19.45
N ALA A 16 -8.32 0.97 -19.30
CA ALA A 16 -7.97 -0.04 -20.30
C ALA A 16 -9.00 -0.01 -21.45
N PRO A 17 -8.60 0.24 -22.71
CA PRO A 17 -9.51 0.08 -23.84
C PRO A 17 -9.89 -1.40 -23.99
N VAL A 18 -11.18 -1.66 -24.17
CA VAL A 18 -11.73 -2.99 -24.45
C VAL A 18 -11.70 -3.19 -25.97
N LEU A 19 -10.99 -4.22 -26.40
CA LEU A 19 -10.82 -4.58 -27.80
C LEU A 19 -12.11 -5.20 -28.38
N PRO A 20 -12.30 -5.24 -29.71
CA PRO A 20 -13.47 -5.86 -30.34
C PRO A 20 -13.72 -7.31 -29.95
N ASN A 21 -12.66 -8.06 -29.62
CA ASN A 21 -12.76 -9.44 -29.14
C ASN A 21 -13.26 -9.53 -27.69
N GLY A 22 -13.46 -8.39 -27.02
CA GLY A 22 -13.93 -8.29 -25.65
C GLY A 22 -12.82 -8.26 -24.61
N ASP A 23 -11.55 -8.39 -24.97
CA ASP A 23 -10.45 -8.37 -24.00
C ASP A 23 -10.06 -6.95 -23.62
N PRO A 24 -9.82 -6.64 -22.32
CA PRO A 24 -9.19 -5.39 -21.94
C PRO A 24 -7.73 -5.40 -22.35
N ALA A 25 -7.26 -4.28 -22.88
CA ALA A 25 -5.84 -4.13 -23.13
C ALA A 25 -5.03 -4.08 -21.82
N SER A 26 -3.78 -4.53 -21.87
CA SER A 26 -2.91 -4.60 -20.70
C SER A 26 -2.45 -3.23 -20.17
N SER A 27 -2.70 -2.14 -20.92
CA SER A 27 -2.37 -0.78 -20.51
C SER A 27 -3.32 0.23 -21.11
N GLY A 28 -3.44 1.40 -20.46
CA GLY A 28 -4.28 2.50 -20.94
C GLY A 28 -3.76 3.23 -22.17
N GLY A 29 -2.63 2.82 -22.76
CA GLY A 29 -2.07 3.38 -24.00
C GLY A 29 -2.37 2.55 -25.25
N ALA A 30 -2.90 1.34 -25.08
CA ALA A 30 -3.11 0.39 -26.17
C ALA A 30 -4.44 0.63 -26.91
N PHE A 31 -4.56 1.78 -27.58
CA PHE A 31 -5.74 2.12 -28.35
C PHE A 31 -5.71 1.53 -29.77
N THR A 32 -6.84 0.98 -30.19
CA THR A 32 -7.14 0.70 -31.60
C THR A 32 -8.24 1.65 -32.07
N LYS A 33 -8.37 1.90 -33.37
CA LYS A 33 -9.51 2.69 -33.91
C LYS A 33 -10.89 2.06 -33.65
N THR A 34 -10.91 0.82 -33.15
CA THR A 34 -12.09 -0.05 -33.06
C THR A 34 -12.44 -0.46 -31.64
N PHE A 35 -11.82 0.12 -30.61
CA PHE A 35 -12.15 -0.22 -29.23
C PHE A 35 -13.64 0.03 -28.94
N VAL A 36 -14.25 -0.84 -28.13
CA VAL A 36 -15.70 -0.86 -27.89
C VAL A 36 -16.08 -0.32 -26.51
N GLY A 37 -15.10 0.04 -25.68
CA GLY A 37 -15.35 0.58 -24.35
C GLY A 37 -14.08 0.70 -23.50
N TYR A 38 -14.28 1.00 -22.22
CA TYR A 38 -13.23 1.04 -21.22
C TYR A 38 -13.50 0.07 -20.07
N GLN A 39 -12.44 -0.41 -19.44
CA GLN A 39 -12.47 -1.18 -18.21
C GLN A 39 -11.38 -0.64 -17.28
N ALA A 40 -11.67 -0.51 -15.98
CA ALA A 40 -10.63 -0.04 -15.05
C ALA A 40 -9.60 -1.16 -14.84
N GLY A 41 -8.32 -0.81 -14.96
CA GLY A 41 -7.19 -1.71 -14.75
C GLY A 41 -6.15 -1.12 -13.81
N CYS A 42 -5.24 -1.96 -13.32
CA CYS A 42 -4.07 -1.54 -12.54
C CYS A 42 -2.82 -2.32 -12.96
N SER A 43 -1.64 -1.70 -12.83
CA SER A 43 -0.33 -2.31 -13.11
C SER A 43 -0.06 -3.59 -12.32
N CYS A 44 -0.74 -3.80 -11.19
CA CYS A 44 -0.65 -5.03 -10.40
C CYS A 44 -1.50 -6.18 -10.96
N GLY A 45 -2.14 -6.01 -12.12
CA GLY A 45 -3.01 -7.01 -12.75
C GLY A 45 -4.47 -6.98 -12.32
N TRP A 46 -4.87 -6.05 -11.44
CA TRP A 46 -6.28 -5.89 -11.07
C TRP A 46 -7.09 -5.33 -12.24
N THR A 47 -8.30 -5.84 -12.43
CA THR A 47 -9.28 -5.34 -13.41
C THR A 47 -10.67 -5.32 -12.80
N ASP A 48 -11.42 -4.24 -13.01
CA ASP A 48 -12.82 -4.16 -12.57
C ASP A 48 -13.70 -5.11 -13.39
N GLN A 49 -14.79 -5.63 -12.82
CA GLN A 49 -15.72 -6.49 -13.55
C GLN A 49 -16.60 -5.71 -14.54
N ARG A 50 -16.79 -4.39 -14.34
CA ARG A 50 -17.67 -3.54 -15.13
C ARG A 50 -16.93 -2.90 -16.31
N ARG A 51 -17.61 -2.85 -17.45
CA ARG A 51 -17.20 -2.12 -18.65
C ARG A 51 -18.02 -0.85 -18.82
N PHE A 52 -17.40 0.13 -19.46
CA PHE A 52 -17.97 1.45 -19.71
C PHE A 52 -17.94 1.78 -21.20
N PRO A 53 -18.86 2.61 -21.71
CA PRO A 53 -18.87 3.02 -23.10
C PRO A 53 -17.57 3.70 -23.55
N PRO A 54 -17.25 3.73 -24.86
CA PRO A 54 -16.05 4.35 -25.40
C PRO A 54 -16.21 5.89 -25.47
N THR A 55 -16.56 6.51 -24.34
CA THR A 55 -16.76 7.96 -24.21
C THR A 55 -15.82 8.55 -23.16
N ALA A 56 -15.70 9.87 -23.11
CA ALA A 56 -14.92 10.56 -22.09
C ALA A 56 -15.47 10.28 -20.68
N GLU A 57 -16.79 10.19 -20.54
CA GLU A 57 -17.48 9.82 -19.30
C GLU A 57 -17.15 8.39 -18.91
N GLY A 58 -17.17 7.44 -19.86
CA GLY A 58 -16.78 6.07 -19.61
C GLY A 58 -15.33 5.93 -19.13
N ALA A 59 -14.42 6.75 -19.67
CA ALA A 59 -13.04 6.82 -19.18
C ALA A 59 -12.97 7.36 -17.74
N LYS A 60 -13.72 8.42 -17.40
CA LYS A 60 -13.79 8.95 -16.02
C LYS A 60 -14.39 7.95 -15.03
N GLU A 61 -15.40 7.18 -15.44
CA GLU A 61 -15.97 6.13 -14.60
C GLU A 61 -14.93 5.06 -14.24
N THR A 62 -13.99 4.73 -15.15
CA THR A 62 -12.91 3.79 -14.80
C THR A 62 -11.99 4.32 -13.70
N GLU A 63 -11.72 5.63 -13.68
CA GLU A 63 -10.97 6.27 -12.61
C GLU A 63 -11.68 6.11 -11.26
N TYR A 64 -12.97 6.44 -11.23
CA TYR A 64 -13.79 6.28 -10.03
C TYR A 64 -13.81 4.83 -9.53
N ARG A 65 -13.93 3.86 -10.44
CA ARG A 65 -13.89 2.43 -10.08
C ARG A 65 -12.54 2.01 -9.52
N TRP A 66 -11.44 2.43 -10.14
CA TRP A 66 -10.11 2.16 -9.62
C TRP A 66 -9.94 2.73 -8.21
N TRP A 67 -10.31 3.99 -7.98
CA TRP A 67 -10.22 4.62 -6.66
C TRP A 67 -11.08 3.91 -5.61
N SER A 68 -12.35 3.65 -5.92
CA SER A 68 -13.32 3.14 -4.94
C SER A 68 -13.19 1.64 -4.66
N ARG A 69 -12.76 0.83 -5.64
CA ARG A 69 -12.74 -0.64 -5.52
C ARG A 69 -11.36 -1.24 -5.35
N HIS A 70 -10.31 -0.52 -5.75
CA HIS A 70 -8.94 -1.05 -5.71
C HIS A 70 -8.01 -0.19 -4.85
N ALA A 71 -7.90 1.10 -5.13
CA ALA A 71 -6.95 1.95 -4.42
C ALA A 71 -7.34 2.18 -2.96
N ALA A 72 -8.61 2.46 -2.66
CA ALA A 72 -9.08 2.75 -1.30
C ALA A 72 -8.69 1.67 -0.25
N PRO A 73 -8.95 0.36 -0.45
CA PRO A 73 -8.54 -0.65 0.52
C PRO A 73 -7.01 -0.78 0.63
N LEU A 74 -6.25 -0.56 -0.45
CA LEU A 74 -4.79 -0.60 -0.41
C LEU A 74 -4.21 0.58 0.35
N ILE A 75 -4.76 1.79 0.15
CA ILE A 75 -4.35 3.01 0.87
C ILE A 75 -4.66 2.88 2.36
N ALA A 76 -5.83 2.33 2.71
CA ALA A 76 -6.20 2.10 4.10
C ALA A 76 -5.25 1.12 4.81
N ALA A 77 -4.64 0.18 4.08
CA ALA A 77 -3.69 -0.79 4.62
C ALA A 77 -2.22 -0.33 4.53
N ALA A 78 -1.93 0.69 3.72
CA ALA A 78 -0.57 1.19 3.50
C ALA A 78 -0.20 2.29 4.51
N PRO A 79 1.07 2.37 4.94
CA PRO A 79 1.55 3.56 5.64
C PRO A 79 1.50 4.78 4.71
N PRO A 80 1.15 5.98 5.20
CA PRO A 80 1.22 7.21 4.40
C PRO A 80 2.62 7.43 3.80
N GLY A 81 2.69 7.70 2.50
CA GLY A 81 3.93 7.79 1.73
C GLY A 81 4.87 8.90 2.22
N GLU A 82 4.31 9.99 2.77
CA GLU A 82 5.09 11.04 3.43
C GLU A 82 5.88 10.50 4.64
N LEU A 83 5.24 9.65 5.46
CA LEU A 83 5.89 9.04 6.63
C LEU A 83 6.96 8.04 6.22
N VAL A 84 6.72 7.25 5.17
CA VAL A 84 7.73 6.36 4.60
C VAL A 84 8.94 7.14 4.11
N THR A 85 8.71 8.25 3.38
CA THR A 85 9.79 9.12 2.87
C THR A 85 10.62 9.71 4.01
N LYS A 86 9.96 10.23 5.05
CA LYS A 86 10.64 10.77 6.25
C LYS A 86 11.43 9.70 7.00
N SER A 87 10.90 8.48 7.11
CA SER A 87 11.58 7.34 7.73
C SER A 87 12.86 6.97 6.97
N ASN A 88 12.78 6.88 5.64
CA ASN A 88 13.94 6.59 4.79
C ASN A 88 15.01 7.68 4.92
N LEU A 89 14.61 8.96 4.90
CA LEU A 89 15.53 10.08 5.10
C LEU A 89 16.20 10.04 6.48
N LEU A 90 15.47 9.68 7.54
CA LEU A 90 16.03 9.51 8.88
C LEU A 90 17.07 8.38 8.88
N CYS A 91 16.76 7.24 8.26
CA CYS A 91 17.69 6.13 8.12
C CYS A 91 18.99 6.56 7.45
N GLU A 92 18.91 7.24 6.30
CA GLU A 92 20.08 7.76 5.59
C GLU A 92 20.94 8.71 6.46
N ARG A 93 20.28 9.58 7.25
CA ARG A 93 20.97 10.50 8.17
C ARG A 93 21.65 9.76 9.31
N ILE A 94 21.04 8.71 9.85
CA ILE A 94 21.64 7.87 10.90
C ILE A 94 22.86 7.13 10.35
N VAL A 95 22.80 6.61 9.13
CA VAL A 95 23.95 5.97 8.46
C VAL A 95 25.12 6.95 8.35
N LYS A 96 24.88 8.18 7.92
CA LYS A 96 25.92 9.23 7.89
C LYS A 96 26.45 9.56 9.28
N LEU A 97 25.56 9.72 10.27
CA LEU A 97 25.95 9.97 11.66
C LEU A 97 26.81 8.84 12.23
N ALA A 98 26.50 7.58 11.91
CA ALA A 98 27.27 6.43 12.38
C ALA A 98 28.71 6.43 11.84
N ALA A 99 28.91 6.89 10.60
CA ALA A 99 30.24 7.02 10.01
C ALA A 99 31.07 8.15 10.65
N GLU A 100 30.43 9.27 11.03
CA GLU A 100 31.13 10.45 11.56
C GLU A 100 31.26 10.43 13.09
N ARG A 101 30.24 9.91 13.79
CA ARG A 101 30.07 10.00 15.26
C ARG A 101 29.38 8.73 15.81
N PRO A 102 30.07 7.58 15.82
CA PRO A 102 29.45 6.28 16.12
C PRO A 102 28.78 6.19 17.49
N LEU A 103 29.38 6.76 18.54
CA LEU A 103 28.76 6.76 19.88
C LEU A 103 27.47 7.60 19.93
N ALA A 104 27.41 8.72 19.19
CA ALA A 104 26.19 9.52 19.10
C ALA A 104 25.09 8.78 18.32
N ALA A 105 25.45 8.06 17.26
CA ALA A 105 24.52 7.20 16.53
C ALA A 105 23.98 6.07 17.41
N LEU A 106 24.83 5.42 18.23
CA LEU A 106 24.39 4.40 19.19
C LEU A 106 23.39 4.95 20.21
N THR A 107 23.64 6.14 20.77
CA THR A 107 22.69 6.79 21.69
C THR A 107 21.34 7.03 21.02
N LEU A 108 21.34 7.56 19.79
CA LEU A 108 20.11 7.80 19.04
C LEU A 108 19.37 6.49 18.72
N LEU A 109 20.08 5.46 18.25
CA LEU A 109 19.50 4.16 17.93
C LEU A 109 18.94 3.46 19.17
N SER A 110 19.58 3.56 20.32
CA SER A 110 19.07 3.01 21.59
C SER A 110 17.80 3.73 22.05
N GLN A 111 17.77 5.06 21.97
CA GLN A 111 16.54 5.82 22.18
C GLN A 111 15.45 5.37 21.19
N MET A 112 15.86 5.11 19.94
CA MET A 112 14.96 4.69 18.89
C MET A 112 14.37 3.29 19.09
N GLU A 113 15.12 2.37 19.69
CA GLU A 113 14.61 1.04 20.01
C GLU A 113 13.61 1.08 21.17
N SER A 114 13.84 1.95 22.16
CA SER A 114 13.02 2.05 23.36
C SER A 114 11.57 2.47 23.06
N TRP A 115 11.36 3.64 22.45
CA TRP A 115 10.02 4.10 22.05
C TRP A 115 9.38 3.22 20.96
N GLN A 116 10.15 2.61 20.05
CA GLN A 116 9.61 1.73 19.01
C GLN A 116 8.99 0.48 19.63
N ARG A 117 9.64 -0.13 20.63
CA ARG A 117 9.09 -1.28 21.35
C ARG A 117 7.73 -0.95 21.96
N THR A 118 7.66 0.15 22.70
CA THR A 118 6.42 0.61 23.36
C THR A 118 5.32 0.90 22.34
N LEU A 119 5.63 1.62 21.26
CA LEU A 119 4.64 1.93 20.21
C LEU A 119 4.15 0.66 19.51
N LEU A 120 5.03 -0.31 19.27
CA LEU A 120 4.67 -1.55 18.60
C LEU A 120 3.69 -2.38 19.45
N ASP A 121 3.92 -2.45 20.77
CA ASP A 121 2.98 -3.10 21.68
C ASP A 121 1.59 -2.43 21.65
N GLN A 122 1.55 -1.10 21.67
CA GLN A 122 0.31 -0.31 21.58
C GLN A 122 -0.43 -0.51 20.26
N VAL A 123 0.29 -0.47 19.13
CA VAL A 123 -0.31 -0.63 17.79
C VAL A 123 -0.85 -2.05 17.61
N VAL A 124 -0.15 -3.08 18.09
CA VAL A 124 -0.65 -4.46 18.04
C VAL A 124 -1.90 -4.61 18.91
N ALA A 125 -1.93 -4.04 20.11
CA ALA A 125 -3.12 -4.03 20.96
C ALA A 125 -4.31 -3.36 20.24
N GLY A 126 -4.12 -2.15 19.71
CA GLY A 126 -5.16 -1.43 18.97
C GLY A 126 -5.62 -2.17 17.71
N ALA A 127 -4.71 -2.81 16.96
CA ALA A 127 -5.06 -3.63 15.80
C ALA A 127 -5.92 -4.84 16.20
N ARG A 128 -5.59 -5.48 17.32
CA ARG A 128 -6.35 -6.61 17.86
C ARG A 128 -7.73 -6.20 18.35
N GLU A 129 -7.86 -5.07 19.02
CA GLU A 129 -9.14 -4.47 19.42
C GLU A 129 -10.01 -4.10 18.21
N ALA A 130 -9.39 -3.65 17.12
CA ALA A 130 -10.06 -3.41 15.84
C ALA A 130 -10.42 -4.70 15.07
N GLY A 131 -10.16 -5.89 15.64
CA GLY A 131 -10.53 -7.18 15.08
C GLY A 131 -9.50 -7.82 14.14
N ALA A 132 -8.30 -7.25 13.97
CA ALA A 132 -7.26 -7.86 13.14
C ALA A 132 -6.83 -9.21 13.72
N SER A 133 -6.71 -10.25 12.90
CA SER A 133 -6.24 -11.58 13.31
C SER A 133 -4.72 -11.63 13.54
N TRP A 134 -4.23 -12.60 14.32
CA TRP A 134 -2.79 -12.84 14.46
C TRP A 134 -2.07 -13.13 13.14
N THR A 135 -2.79 -13.68 12.16
CA THR A 135 -2.26 -13.88 10.81
C THR A 135 -2.00 -12.52 10.14
N GLN A 136 -2.98 -11.61 10.17
CA GLN A 136 -2.84 -10.26 9.59
C GLN A 136 -1.73 -9.45 10.30
N VAL A 137 -1.63 -9.55 11.63
CA VAL A 137 -0.54 -8.90 12.39
C VAL A 137 0.82 -9.45 11.97
N GLY A 138 0.96 -10.78 11.86
CA GLY A 138 2.20 -11.41 11.41
C GLY A 138 2.58 -10.98 9.99
N GLU A 139 1.62 -10.98 9.07
CA GLU A 139 1.81 -10.53 7.68
C GLU A 139 2.27 -9.07 7.60
N ALA A 140 1.60 -8.15 8.31
CA ALA A 140 1.97 -6.75 8.35
C ALA A 140 3.39 -6.50 8.91
N MET A 141 3.84 -7.38 9.80
CA MET A 141 5.18 -7.31 10.41
C MET A 141 6.25 -8.13 9.67
N GLY A 142 5.89 -8.90 8.65
CA GLY A 142 6.81 -9.80 7.96
C GLY A 142 7.31 -10.98 8.82
N ILE A 143 6.51 -11.43 9.79
CA ILE A 143 6.83 -12.56 10.68
C ILE A 143 5.71 -13.60 10.69
N SER A 144 5.99 -14.79 11.23
CA SER A 144 4.96 -15.83 11.35
C SER A 144 3.86 -15.45 12.34
N LYS A 145 2.64 -15.98 12.13
CA LYS A 145 1.51 -15.90 13.09
C LYS A 145 1.93 -16.31 14.50
N GLN A 146 2.68 -17.41 14.62
CA GLN A 146 3.11 -17.92 15.92
C GLN A 146 4.07 -16.94 16.61
N SER A 147 5.05 -16.41 15.88
CA SER A 147 5.99 -15.41 16.39
C SER A 147 5.28 -14.13 16.84
N ALA A 148 4.27 -13.67 16.10
CA ALA A 148 3.46 -12.52 16.48
C ALA A 148 2.66 -12.81 17.77
N HIS A 149 1.97 -13.95 17.83
CA HIS A 149 1.19 -14.32 19.00
C HIS A 149 2.07 -14.48 20.26
N GLU A 150 3.19 -15.20 20.18
CA GLU A 150 4.11 -15.40 21.30
C GLU A 150 4.64 -14.07 21.84
N ARG A 151 4.97 -13.13 20.94
CA ARG A 151 5.53 -11.82 21.30
C ARG A 151 4.51 -10.90 21.97
N PHE A 152 3.26 -10.87 21.49
CA PHE A 152 2.32 -9.82 21.86
C PHE A 152 1.12 -10.29 22.69
N ARG A 153 0.91 -11.59 22.91
CA ARG A 153 -0.22 -12.11 23.70
C ARG A 153 -0.34 -11.52 25.11
N GLY A 154 0.75 -11.03 25.71
CA GLY A 154 0.73 -10.40 27.04
C GLY A 154 0.26 -8.94 27.05
N HIS A 155 0.16 -8.29 25.89
CA HIS A 155 -0.17 -6.87 25.75
C HIS A 155 -1.58 -6.63 25.19
N VAL A 156 -2.33 -7.70 24.89
CA VAL A 156 -3.68 -7.62 24.33
C VAL A 156 -4.66 -8.08 25.39
N SER A 157 -5.63 -7.24 25.74
CA SER A 157 -6.74 -7.63 26.62
C SER A 157 -7.57 -8.73 25.95
N THR A 158 -7.78 -9.85 26.64
CA THR A 158 -8.63 -10.97 26.19
C THR A 158 -10.07 -10.57 25.92
#